data_AF-A0A933V2Z7-F1
#
_entry.id   AF-A0A933V2Z7-F1
#
_cell.length_a   1.000
_cell.length_b   1.000
_cell.length_c   1.000
_cell.angle_alpha   90.00
_cell.angle_beta   90.00
_cell.angle_gamma   90.00
#
_symmetry.space_group_name_H-M   'P 1'
#
loop_
_entity.id
_entity.type
_entity.pdbx_description
1 polymer ?
#
loop_
_entity_poly.entity_id
_entity_poly.type
_entity_poly.pdbx_seq_one_letter_code
_entity_poly.pdbx_strand_id
1 'polypeptide(L)'
;MLSIDRNSFFWKYLSEGQRGLIEGGLYLLNDVKAHPDANISDYSYLVFPFAKAYEGFLKKLFLDLGFIPQHVYEGDHFRIGKALNPHLEKFLRHESIYDKIVHRTGGKMLADELWNVWKRGRNLVFHYFPHNFRALSLVEAEEIINEILTVMQKAVSECRVESVLRR
;
A
#
# COMPACT_ATOMS: atom_id res chain seq x y z
N MET A 1 7.17 17.93 -3.05
CA MET A 1 8.17 16.91 -2.62
C MET A 1 7.54 16.10 -1.49
N LEU A 2 7.45 14.78 -1.65
CA LEU A 2 7.03 13.88 -0.57
C LEU A 2 8.00 13.99 0.60
N SER A 3 7.64 14.74 1.63
CA SER A 3 8.39 14.75 2.88
C SER A 3 7.68 13.84 3.86
N ILE A 4 8.27 12.69 4.17
CA ILE A 4 7.80 11.84 5.27
C ILE A 4 8.48 12.34 6.52
N ASP A 5 7.69 12.77 7.51
CA ASP A 5 8.23 13.09 8.83
C ASP A 5 8.75 11.81 9.50
N ARG A 6 10.08 11.70 9.60
CA ARG A 6 10.77 10.55 10.20
C ARG A 6 10.52 10.43 11.71
N ASN A 7 10.03 11.48 12.35
CA ASN A 7 9.67 11.45 13.77
C ASN A 7 8.21 11.03 14.00
N SER A 8 7.39 11.01 12.95
CA SER A 8 5.99 10.64 13.03
C SER A 8 5.80 9.20 13.54
N PHE A 9 4.66 8.96 14.19
CA PHE A 9 4.25 7.62 14.59
C PHE A 9 4.17 6.68 13.38
N PHE A 10 3.66 7.17 12.23
CA PHE A 10 3.61 6.42 10.98
C PHE A 10 4.98 5.87 10.58
N TRP A 11 6.02 6.70 10.55
CA TRP A 11 7.36 6.25 10.15
C TRP A 11 7.96 5.22 11.12
N LYS A 12 7.74 5.43 12.42
CA LYS A 12 8.19 4.53 13.49
C LYS A 12 7.44 3.20 13.47
N TYR A 13 6.17 3.21 13.06
CA TYR A 13 5.32 2.03 12.96
C TYR A 13 5.76 1.05 11.85
N LEU A 14 6.39 1.57 10.79
CA LEU A 14 6.92 0.74 9.71
C LEU A 14 8.03 -0.20 10.20
N SER A 15 8.18 -1.36 9.57
CA SER A 15 9.35 -2.21 9.78
C SER A 15 10.59 -1.60 9.13
N GLU A 16 11.77 -2.09 9.53
CA GLU A 16 13.04 -1.67 8.91
C GLU A 16 13.03 -1.93 7.39
N GLY A 17 12.59 -3.12 6.96
CA GLY A 17 12.49 -3.44 5.53
C GLY A 17 11.51 -2.54 4.77
N GLN A 18 10.39 -2.14 5.39
CA GLN A 18 9.44 -1.19 4.78
C GLN A 18 10.06 0.20 4.63
N ARG A 19 10.76 0.70 5.65
CA ARG A 19 11.49 1.98 5.56
C ARG A 19 12.56 1.94 4.47
N GLY A 20 13.38 0.87 4.43
CA GLY A 20 14.41 0.71 3.42
C GLY A 20 13.87 0.68 2.00
N LEU A 21 12.72 0.04 1.77
CA LEU A 21 12.03 0.07 0.47
C LEU A 21 11.57 1.48 0.08
N ILE A 22 10.98 2.22 1.02
CA ILE A 22 10.53 3.59 0.77
C ILE A 22 11.72 4.51 0.48
N GLU A 23 12.80 4.42 1.28
CA GLU A 23 14.01 5.23 1.08
C GLU A 23 14.69 4.92 -0.24
N GLY A 24 14.84 3.64 -0.59
CA GLY A 24 15.37 3.23 -1.89
C GLY A 24 14.49 3.71 -3.05
N GLY A 25 13.17 3.61 -2.93
CA GLY A 25 12.24 4.13 -3.93
C GLY A 25 12.32 5.65 -4.10
N LEU A 26 12.44 6.40 -3.00
CA LEU A 26 12.63 7.85 -3.04
C LEU A 26 13.98 8.24 -3.67
N TYR A 27 15.03 7.48 -3.39
CA TYR A 27 16.32 7.65 -4.03
C TYR A 27 16.20 7.49 -5.56
N LEU A 28 15.59 6.40 -6.03
CA LEU A 28 15.39 6.16 -7.46
C LEU A 28 14.55 7.25 -8.14
N LEU A 29 13.48 7.69 -7.48
CA LEU A 29 12.62 8.77 -8.00
C LEU A 29 13.39 10.08 -8.14
N ASN A 30 14.22 10.43 -7.14
CA ASN A 30 15.02 11.64 -7.18
C ASN A 30 16.14 11.56 -8.23
N ASP A 31 16.78 10.41 -8.37
CA ASP A 31 17.83 10.17 -9.36
C ASP A 31 17.30 10.37 -10.79
N VAL A 32 16.14 9.78 -11.10
CA VAL A 32 15.47 9.97 -12.39
C VAL A 32 15.11 11.44 -12.65
N LYS A 33 14.63 12.15 -11.63
CA LYS A 33 14.30 13.59 -11.75
C LYS A 33 15.54 14.46 -11.97
N ALA A 34 16.69 14.05 -11.43
CA ALA A 34 17.96 14.74 -11.64
C ALA A 34 18.56 14.46 -13.03
N HIS A 35 18.13 13.39 -13.70
CA HIS A 35 18.62 12.98 -15.02
C HIS A 35 17.46 12.88 -16.04
N PRO A 36 16.81 14.01 -16.39
CA PRO A 36 15.62 14.02 -17.24
C PRO A 36 15.86 13.54 -18.69
N ASP A 37 17.13 13.50 -19.13
CA ASP A 37 17.52 13.07 -20.48
C ASP A 37 17.53 11.54 -20.64
N ALA A 38 17.24 10.78 -19.58
CA ALA A 38 17.08 9.34 -19.67
C ALA A 38 15.81 9.01 -20.50
N ASN A 39 16.00 8.42 -21.69
CA ASN A 39 14.91 7.94 -22.56
C ASN A 39 14.21 6.70 -21.98
N ILE A 40 13.55 6.87 -20.83
CA ILE A 40 12.81 5.82 -20.13
C ILE A 40 11.39 5.79 -20.66
N SER A 41 11.00 4.65 -21.23
CA SER A 41 9.68 4.46 -21.84
C SER A 41 8.58 4.11 -20.84
N ASP A 42 8.93 3.62 -19.64
CA ASP A 42 7.98 3.21 -18.61
C ASP A 42 8.57 3.40 -17.20
N TYR A 43 7.87 4.16 -16.37
CA TYR A 43 8.26 4.49 -15.00
C TYR A 43 7.63 3.57 -13.94
N SER A 44 6.95 2.48 -14.35
CA SER A 44 6.34 1.49 -13.45
C SER A 44 7.31 0.90 -12.43
N TYR A 45 8.59 0.79 -12.76
CA TYR A 45 9.62 0.29 -11.83
C TYR A 45 9.81 1.20 -10.60
N LEU A 46 9.54 2.51 -10.72
CA LEU A 46 9.63 3.45 -9.58
C LEU A 46 8.56 3.16 -8.52
N VAL A 47 7.41 2.62 -8.93
CA VAL A 47 6.31 2.28 -8.02
C VAL A 47 6.62 1.02 -7.20
N PHE A 48 7.46 0.11 -7.71
CA PHE A 48 7.67 -1.22 -7.14
C PHE A 48 8.10 -1.23 -5.66
N PRO A 49 9.10 -0.44 -5.22
CA PRO A 49 9.50 -0.42 -3.81
C PRO A 49 8.34 -0.02 -2.90
N PHE A 50 7.54 0.97 -3.31
CA PHE A 50 6.40 1.46 -2.55
C PHE A 50 5.24 0.45 -2.53
N ALA A 51 4.93 -0.17 -3.66
CA ALA A 51 3.92 -1.24 -3.72
C ALA A 51 4.29 -2.44 -2.82
N LYS A 52 5.58 -2.80 -2.78
CA LYS A 52 6.08 -3.88 -1.90
C LYS A 52 6.04 -3.48 -0.42
N ALA A 53 6.44 -2.24 -0.10
CA ALA A 53 6.32 -1.71 1.26
C ALA A 53 4.86 -1.69 1.72
N TYR A 54 3.95 -1.32 0.82
CA TYR A 54 2.52 -1.24 1.06
C TYR A 54 1.87 -2.61 1.33
N GLU A 55 2.18 -3.63 0.53
CA GLU A 55 1.73 -5.02 0.78
C GLU A 55 2.16 -5.50 2.18
N GLY A 56 3.43 -5.30 2.53
CA GLY A 56 3.95 -5.65 3.85
C GLY A 56 3.27 -4.84 4.97
N PHE A 57 3.02 -3.55 4.73
CA PHE A 57 2.34 -2.66 5.66
C PHE A 57 0.92 -3.15 5.93
N LEU A 58 0.15 -3.48 4.89
CA LEU A 58 -1.22 -3.96 5.04
C LEU A 58 -1.26 -5.28 5.83
N LYS A 59 -0.36 -6.23 5.54
CA LYS A 59 -0.25 -7.46 6.33
C LYS A 59 0.00 -7.17 7.81
N LYS A 60 0.96 -6.28 8.12
CA LYS A 60 1.27 -5.87 9.49
C LYS A 60 0.09 -5.18 10.17
N LEU A 61 -0.56 -4.25 9.46
CA LEU A 61 -1.75 -3.56 9.94
C LEU A 61 -2.85 -4.55 10.31
N PHE A 62 -3.13 -5.53 9.45
CA PHE A 62 -4.19 -6.51 9.72
C PHE A 62 -3.87 -7.41 10.92
N LEU A 63 -2.59 -7.76 11.10
CA LEU A 63 -2.14 -8.48 12.30
C LEU A 63 -2.36 -7.65 13.55
N ASP A 64 -1.82 -6.42 13.57
CA ASP A 64 -1.87 -5.55 14.75
C ASP A 64 -3.31 -5.16 15.14
N LEU A 65 -4.23 -5.08 14.16
CA LEU A 65 -5.64 -4.84 14.40
C LEU A 65 -6.41 -6.10 14.84
N GLY A 66 -5.77 -7.28 14.88
CA GLY A 66 -6.39 -8.56 15.20
C GLY A 66 -7.29 -9.12 14.10
N PHE A 67 -7.15 -8.64 12.86
CA PHE A 67 -7.96 -9.10 11.72
C PHE A 67 -7.46 -10.41 11.13
N ILE A 68 -6.17 -10.68 11.27
CA ILE A 68 -5.54 -11.97 10.94
C ILE A 68 -4.67 -12.43 12.13
N PRO A 69 -4.54 -13.75 12.35
CA PRO A 69 -3.63 -14.29 13.35
C PRO A 69 -2.18 -14.35 12.85
N GLN A 70 -1.23 -14.53 13.78
CA GLN A 70 0.22 -14.58 13.50
C GLN A 70 0.59 -15.58 12.39
N HIS A 71 0.03 -16.80 12.42
CA HIS A 71 0.34 -17.83 11.43
C HIS A 71 -0.11 -17.44 10.00
N VAL A 72 -1.14 -16.60 9.85
CA VAL A 72 -1.57 -16.05 8.55
C VAL A 72 -0.64 -14.93 8.10
N TYR A 73 -0.14 -14.12 9.03
CA TYR A 73 0.84 -13.07 8.76
C TYR A 73 2.17 -13.65 8.23
N GLU A 74 2.65 -14.72 8.85
CA GLU A 74 3.90 -15.43 8.49
C GLU A 74 3.74 -16.31 7.24
N GLY A 75 2.52 -16.71 6.90
CA GLY A 75 2.25 -17.60 5.78
C GLY A 75 2.32 -16.94 4.40
N ASP A 76 2.70 -17.75 3.40
CA ASP A 76 2.81 -17.32 1.99
C ASP A 76 1.48 -17.25 1.24
N HIS A 77 0.42 -17.83 1.81
CA HIS A 77 -0.87 -18.00 1.13
C HIS A 77 -1.79 -16.80 1.27
N PHE A 78 -1.55 -15.92 2.25
CA PHE A 78 -2.42 -14.78 2.50
C PHE A 78 -2.33 -13.76 1.36
N ARG A 79 -3.48 -13.47 0.72
CA ARG A 79 -3.58 -12.57 -0.43
C ARG A 79 -4.32 -11.29 -0.05
N ILE A 80 -3.59 -10.17 0.04
CA ILE A 80 -4.16 -8.84 0.27
C ILE A 80 -5.29 -8.54 -0.71
N GLY A 81 -5.06 -8.84 -1.99
CA GLY A 81 -6.04 -8.60 -3.04
C GLY A 81 -7.38 -9.29 -2.83
N LYS A 82 -7.40 -10.48 -2.23
CA LYS A 82 -8.66 -11.18 -1.90
C LYS A 82 -9.29 -10.60 -0.64
N ALA A 83 -8.47 -10.34 0.37
CA ALA A 83 -8.92 -9.89 1.68
C ALA A 83 -9.54 -8.48 1.67
N LEU A 84 -9.05 -7.59 0.79
CA LEU A 84 -9.54 -6.22 0.64
C LEU A 84 -10.59 -6.04 -0.47
N ASN A 85 -10.99 -7.09 -1.20
CA ASN A 85 -11.86 -6.92 -2.37
C ASN A 85 -13.31 -6.57 -1.98
N PRO A 86 -13.83 -5.36 -2.30
CA PRO A 86 -15.20 -4.95 -2.01
C PRO A 86 -16.23 -5.57 -2.95
N HIS A 87 -15.83 -6.47 -3.84
CA HIS A 87 -16.71 -7.19 -4.77
C HIS A 87 -16.72 -8.71 -4.54
N LEU A 88 -16.10 -9.19 -3.45
CA LEU A 88 -16.19 -10.61 -3.09
C LEU A 88 -17.67 -11.00 -2.89
N GLU A 89 -18.06 -12.21 -3.29
CA GLU A 89 -19.42 -12.69 -3.07
C GLU A 89 -19.75 -12.74 -1.57
N LYS A 90 -20.98 -12.38 -1.20
CA LYS A 90 -21.37 -12.17 0.22
C LYS A 90 -21.02 -13.37 1.12
N PHE A 91 -21.20 -14.60 0.64
CA PHE A 91 -20.89 -15.80 1.42
C PHE A 91 -19.38 -16.01 1.63
N LEU A 92 -18.53 -15.43 0.78
CA LEU A 92 -17.08 -15.43 0.93
C LEU A 92 -16.57 -14.30 1.84
N ARG A 93 -17.45 -13.36 2.26
CA ARG A 93 -17.09 -12.18 3.06
C ARG A 93 -17.10 -12.36 4.57
N HIS A 94 -17.42 -13.55 5.08
CA HIS A 94 -17.46 -13.79 6.53
C HIS A 94 -16.13 -13.46 7.24
N GLU A 95 -15.00 -13.47 6.51
CA GLU A 95 -13.67 -13.04 6.99
C GLU A 95 -13.09 -11.84 6.23
N SER A 96 -13.92 -11.10 5.50
CA SER A 96 -13.52 -9.94 4.69
C SER A 96 -12.84 -8.88 5.56
N ILE A 97 -11.57 -8.62 5.29
CA ILE A 97 -10.83 -7.55 5.97
C ILE A 97 -11.37 -6.19 5.57
N TYR A 98 -11.83 -6.05 4.33
CA TYR A 98 -12.57 -4.87 3.89
C TYR A 98 -13.71 -4.55 4.86
N ASP A 99 -14.59 -5.52 5.16
CA ASP A 99 -15.74 -5.28 6.05
C ASP A 99 -15.32 -5.04 7.51
N LYS A 100 -14.25 -5.71 7.98
CA LYS A 100 -13.65 -5.44 9.31
C LYS A 100 -13.14 -4.00 9.43
N ILE A 101 -12.54 -3.45 8.36
CA ILE A 101 -12.10 -2.04 8.32
C ILE A 101 -13.32 -1.12 8.35
N VAL A 102 -14.33 -1.38 7.51
CA VAL A 102 -15.57 -0.58 7.48
C VAL A 102 -16.22 -0.53 8.86
N HIS A 103 -16.32 -1.67 9.53
CA HIS A 103 -16.89 -1.74 10.88
C HIS A 103 -16.06 -0.95 11.89
N ARG A 104 -14.73 -1.07 11.83
CA ARG A 104 -13.82 -0.40 12.76
C ARG A 104 -13.82 1.12 12.62
N THR A 105 -13.84 1.63 11.39
CA THR A 105 -13.79 3.08 11.14
C THR A 105 -15.18 3.72 11.07
N GLY A 106 -16.24 2.91 11.02
CA GLY A 106 -17.62 3.39 10.88
C GLY A 106 -17.97 3.84 9.46
N GLY A 107 -17.17 3.50 8.45
CA GLY A 107 -17.41 3.92 7.06
C GLY A 107 -16.54 3.22 6.03
N LYS A 108 -17.02 3.21 4.78
CA LYS A 108 -16.35 2.54 3.65
C LYS A 108 -15.13 3.26 3.10
N MET A 109 -14.99 4.56 3.37
CA MET A 109 -13.98 5.41 2.72
C MET A 109 -12.56 4.86 2.81
N LEU A 110 -12.08 4.54 4.02
CA LEU A 110 -10.73 3.99 4.19
C LEU A 110 -10.58 2.62 3.53
N ALA A 111 -11.59 1.75 3.65
CA ALA A 111 -11.54 0.41 3.07
C ALA A 111 -11.48 0.47 1.53
N ASP A 112 -12.27 1.36 0.92
CA ASP A 112 -12.27 1.64 -0.51
C ASP A 112 -10.91 2.19 -0.97
N GLU A 113 -10.34 3.16 -0.24
CA GLU A 113 -9.03 3.73 -0.55
C GLU A 113 -7.91 2.68 -0.48
N LEU A 114 -7.89 1.85 0.57
CA LEU A 114 -6.91 0.77 0.71
C LEU A 114 -6.99 -0.23 -0.45
N TRP A 115 -8.21 -0.61 -0.83
CA TRP A 115 -8.42 -1.49 -1.97
C TRP A 115 -8.00 -0.85 -3.30
N ASN A 116 -8.45 0.37 -3.55
CA ASN A 116 -8.22 1.07 -4.81
C ASN A 116 -6.74 1.36 -5.03
N VAL A 117 -6.01 1.78 -3.99
CA VAL A 117 -4.57 1.98 -4.05
C VAL A 117 -3.82 0.68 -4.27
N TRP A 118 -4.21 -0.42 -3.60
CA TRP A 118 -3.62 -1.73 -3.87
C TRP A 118 -3.87 -2.16 -5.33
N LYS A 119 -5.10 -2.00 -5.82
CA LYS A 119 -5.47 -2.35 -7.19
C LYS A 119 -4.70 -1.49 -8.20
N ARG A 120 -4.64 -0.17 -8.02
CA ARG A 120 -3.94 0.73 -8.94
C ARG A 120 -2.43 0.50 -8.88
N GLY A 121 -1.82 0.64 -7.71
CA GLY A 121 -0.35 0.67 -7.55
C GLY A 121 0.34 -0.69 -7.53
N ARG A 122 -0.34 -1.75 -7.12
CA ARG A 122 0.24 -3.11 -7.05
C ARG A 122 -0.37 -4.06 -8.08
N ASN A 123 -1.66 -4.02 -8.34
CA ASN A 123 -2.25 -4.96 -9.31
C ASN A 123 -1.99 -4.46 -10.75
N LEU A 124 -2.55 -3.31 -11.12
CA LEU A 124 -2.54 -2.84 -12.50
C LEU A 124 -1.16 -2.45 -13.03
N VAL A 125 -0.29 -1.85 -12.20
CA VAL A 125 1.09 -1.50 -12.59
C VAL A 125 1.88 -2.72 -13.10
N PHE A 126 1.61 -3.91 -12.59
CA PHE A 126 2.39 -5.12 -12.91
C PHE A 126 1.70 -6.05 -13.90
N HIS A 127 0.48 -5.73 -14.33
CA HIS A 127 -0.22 -6.52 -15.33
C HIS A 127 0.11 -6.00 -16.73
N TYR A 128 0.71 -6.88 -17.54
CA TYR A 128 0.87 -6.65 -18.96
C TYR A 128 -0.46 -6.91 -19.69
N PHE A 129 -1.01 -5.88 -20.35
CA PHE A 129 -2.22 -6.00 -21.16
C PHE A 129 -1.84 -5.91 -22.65
N PRO A 130 -1.85 -7.03 -23.41
CA PRO A 130 -1.40 -7.05 -24.80
C PRO A 130 -2.13 -6.07 -25.73
N HIS A 131 -3.40 -5.79 -25.45
CA HIS A 131 -4.24 -4.88 -26.24
C HIS A 131 -4.31 -3.45 -25.67
N ASN A 132 -3.62 -3.19 -24.56
CA ASN A 132 -3.62 -1.90 -23.87
C ASN A 132 -2.30 -1.75 -23.09
N PHE A 133 -1.17 -1.76 -23.81
CA PHE A 133 0.13 -1.58 -23.18
C PHE A 133 0.16 -0.20 -22.51
N ARG A 134 0.15 -0.21 -21.17
CA ARG A 134 0.02 0.99 -20.36
C ARG A 134 1.35 1.26 -19.68
N ALA A 135 2.25 1.90 -20.40
CA ALA A 135 3.44 2.48 -19.79
C ALA A 135 3.03 3.64 -18.88
N LEU A 136 3.66 3.74 -17.70
CA LEU A 136 3.47 4.88 -16.83
C LEU A 136 4.44 5.98 -17.19
N SER A 137 3.94 7.21 -17.26
CA SER A 137 4.76 8.41 -17.22
C SER A 137 5.37 8.62 -15.81
N LEU A 138 6.41 9.44 -15.72
CA LEU A 138 7.03 9.81 -14.44
C LEU A 138 6.01 10.46 -13.49
N VAL A 139 5.12 11.31 -14.02
CA VAL A 139 4.06 11.98 -13.26
C VAL A 139 3.07 10.97 -12.69
N GLU A 140 2.58 10.04 -13.52
CA GLU A 140 1.65 9.00 -13.05
C GLU A 140 2.30 8.08 -11.99
N ALA A 141 3.58 7.74 -12.16
CA ALA A 141 4.32 6.97 -11.17
C ALA A 141 4.41 7.73 -9.83
N GLU A 142 4.72 9.03 -9.86
CA GLU A 142 4.76 9.87 -8.65
C GLU A 142 3.38 9.99 -7.99
N GLU A 143 2.30 10.17 -8.75
CA GLU A 143 0.93 10.19 -8.23
C GLU A 143 0.59 8.89 -7.48
N ILE A 144 0.91 7.74 -8.08
CA ILE A 144 0.65 6.43 -7.45
C ILE A 144 1.47 6.28 -6.17
N ILE A 145 2.74 6.71 -6.17
CA ILE A 145 3.60 6.68 -4.99
C ILE A 145 3.02 7.57 -3.88
N ASN A 146 2.57 8.78 -4.21
CA ASN A 146 1.91 9.69 -3.28
C ASN A 146 0.66 9.06 -2.66
N GLU A 147 -0.21 8.47 -3.48
CA GLU A 147 -1.42 7.80 -3.04
C GLU A 147 -1.13 6.65 -2.07
N ILE A 148 -0.13 5.82 -2.37
CA ILE A 148 0.32 4.74 -1.49
C ILE A 148 0.71 5.28 -0.12
N LEU A 149 1.62 6.24 -0.07
CA LEU A 149 2.14 6.77 1.19
C LEU A 149 1.04 7.47 2.01
N THR A 150 0.18 8.22 1.33
CA THR A 150 -0.93 8.94 1.95
C THR A 150 -1.93 7.99 2.60
N VAL A 151 -2.34 6.94 1.88
CA VAL A 151 -3.29 5.94 2.40
C VAL A 151 -2.69 5.13 3.54
N MET A 152 -1.39 4.82 3.49
CA MET A 152 -0.70 4.18 4.62
C MET A 152 -0.75 5.04 5.89
N GLN A 153 -0.42 6.33 5.77
CA GLN A 153 -0.46 7.27 6.90
C GLN A 153 -1.89 7.44 7.42
N LYS A 154 -2.87 7.60 6.52
CA LYS A 154 -4.29 7.71 6.87
C LYS A 154 -4.80 6.48 7.62
N ALA A 155 -4.43 5.28 7.17
CA ALA A 155 -4.83 4.04 7.82
C ALA A 155 -4.28 3.93 9.26
N VAL A 156 -3.05 4.35 9.50
CA VAL A 156 -2.47 4.36 10.86
C VAL A 156 -3.25 5.30 11.79
N SER A 157 -3.62 6.47 11.29
CA SER A 157 -4.41 7.47 12.03
C SER A 157 -5.85 6.97 12.29
N GLU A 158 -6.59 6.62 11.25
CA GLU A 158 -8.02 6.31 11.33
C GLU A 158 -8.30 4.97 12.04
N CYS A 159 -7.42 3.98 11.90
CA CYS A 159 -7.54 2.74 12.66
C CYS A 159 -7.08 2.87 14.11
N ARG A 160 -6.56 4.05 14.51
CA ARG A 160 -6.04 4.37 15.85
C ARG A 160 -4.98 3.37 16.31
N VAL A 161 -4.05 3.03 15.42
CA VAL A 161 -3.06 1.96 15.64
C VAL A 161 -2.22 2.20 16.89
N GLU A 162 -1.84 3.45 17.15
CA GLU A 162 -1.10 3.82 18.36
C GLU A 162 -1.83 3.43 19.65
N SER A 163 -3.15 3.57 19.69
CA SER A 163 -3.94 3.18 20.86
C SER A 163 -4.03 1.66 21.03
N VAL A 164 -3.87 0.90 19.96
CA VAL A 164 -3.88 -0.57 19.99
C VAL A 164 -2.57 -1.10 20.55
N LEU A 165 -1.44 -0.57 20.09
CA LEU A 165 -0.10 -1.05 20.48
C LEU A 165 0.32 -0.64 21.90
N ARG A 166 -0.38 0.31 22.52
CA ARG A 166 -0.14 0.73 23.92
C ARG A 166 -0.92 -0.11 24.94
N ARG A 167 -1.78 -1.03 24.51
CA ARG A 167 -2.56 -1.93 25.36
C ARG A 167 -1.85 -3.27 25.46
#